data_AF-A0A9D5BXQ1-F1
#
_entry.id   AF-A0A9D5BXQ1-F1
#
_cell.length_a   1.000
_cell.length_b   1.000
_cell.length_c   1.000
_cell.angle_alpha   90.00
_cell.angle_beta   90.00
_cell.angle_gamma   90.00
#
_symmetry.space_group_name_H-M   'P 1'
#
loop_
_entity.id
_entity.type
_entity.pdbx_description
1 polymer ?
#
loop_
_entity_poly.entity_id
_entity_poly.type
_entity_poly.pdbx_seq_one_letter_code
_entity_poly.pdbx_strand_id
1 'polypeptide(L)'
;MHGQVLPSLVSIKGNNVVFNSGISRQFDAIILATGYKSSVNEWLKGADYLIGEDGMSKQKFPNHWKGRHGLYCAGLARKGINGLAGDALSIADDISNLLKTHDAKKLN
;
A
#
# COMPACT_ATOMS: atom_id res chain seq x y z
N MET A 1 -8.82 33.32 1.79
CA MET A 1 -9.17 32.10 2.54
C MET A 1 -8.27 32.07 3.78
N HIS A 2 -8.83 32.20 4.98
CA HIS A 2 -8.05 32.21 6.23
C HIS A 2 -8.09 30.80 6.84
N GLY A 3 -7.07 30.00 6.57
CA GLY A 3 -6.89 28.68 7.18
C GLY A 3 -5.84 28.75 8.28
N GLN A 4 -6.12 28.16 9.44
CA GLN A 4 -5.16 28.07 10.54
C GLN A 4 -4.49 26.68 10.53
N VAL A 5 -3.16 26.65 10.61
CA VAL A 5 -2.41 25.41 10.85
C VAL A 5 -2.39 25.17 12.36
N LEU A 6 -2.81 23.98 12.78
CA LEU A 6 -2.85 23.57 14.18
C LEU A 6 -1.87 22.41 14.44
N PRO A 7 -1.45 22.19 15.69
CA PRO A 7 -0.60 21.06 16.04
C PRO A 7 -1.27 19.71 15.74
N SER A 8 -0.53 18.62 15.90
CA SER A 8 -1.06 17.26 15.69
C SER A 8 -2.24 16.97 16.61
N LEU A 9 -3.27 16.33 16.06
CA LEU A 9 -4.43 15.84 16.78
C LEU A 9 -4.08 14.59 17.59
N VAL A 10 -4.62 14.49 18.80
CA VAL A 10 -4.44 13.34 19.71
C VAL A 10 -5.73 12.55 19.85
N SER A 11 -6.87 13.22 20.03
CA SER A 11 -8.17 12.54 20.16
C SER A 11 -9.32 13.44 19.75
N ILE A 12 -10.42 12.80 19.35
CA ILE A 12 -11.70 13.44 19.03
C ILE A 12 -12.73 12.90 20.02
N LYS A 13 -13.43 13.79 20.71
CA LYS A 13 -14.54 13.47 21.61
C LYS A 13 -15.75 14.29 21.19
N GLY A 14 -16.63 13.69 20.40
CA GLY A 14 -17.73 14.41 19.75
C GLY A 14 -17.18 15.45 18.77
N ASN A 15 -17.55 16.71 18.95
CA ASN A 15 -17.06 17.84 18.15
C ASN A 15 -15.78 18.50 18.72
N ASN A 16 -15.28 18.00 19.87
CA ASN A 16 -14.09 18.54 20.52
C ASN A 16 -12.84 17.77 20.12
N VAL A 17 -11.83 18.49 19.63
CA VAL A 17 -10.54 17.97 19.20
C VAL A 17 -9.47 18.38 20.19
N VAL A 18 -8.72 17.40 20.71
CA VAL A 18 -7.57 17.61 21.59
C VAL A 18 -6.30 17.54 20.77
N PHE A 19 -5.46 18.58 20.86
CA PHE A 19 -4.16 18.64 20.20
C PHE A 19 -3.03 18.21 21.13
N ASN A 20 -1.86 17.90 20.57
CA ASN A 20 -0.67 17.49 21.34
C ASN A 20 -0.15 18.57 22.29
N SER A 21 -0.57 19.82 22.12
CA SER A 21 -0.32 20.92 23.05
C SER A 21 -1.18 20.86 24.33
N GLY A 22 -2.12 19.92 24.42
CA GLY A 22 -3.14 19.85 25.47
C GLY A 22 -4.33 20.79 25.24
N ILE A 23 -4.24 21.69 24.26
CA ILE A 23 -5.34 22.61 23.90
C ILE A 23 -6.45 21.82 23.21
N SER A 24 -7.70 22.11 23.59
CA SER A 24 -8.89 21.56 22.96
C SER A 24 -9.65 22.63 22.18
N ARG A 25 -10.25 22.27 21.05
CA ARG A 25 -11.10 23.18 20.25
C ARG A 25 -12.29 22.44 19.66
N GLN A 26 -13.40 23.14 19.52
CA GLN A 26 -14.60 22.61 18.88
C GLN A 26 -14.61 22.92 17.38
N PHE A 27 -15.15 21.98 16.60
CA PHE A 27 -15.32 22.09 15.15
C PHE A 27 -16.74 21.66 14.76
N ASP A 28 -17.38 22.41 13.86
CA ASP A 28 -18.72 22.05 13.34
C ASP A 28 -18.68 20.81 12.46
N ALA A 29 -17.55 20.59 11.76
CA ALA A 29 -17.31 19.41 10.95
C ALA A 29 -15.83 18.99 11.02
N ILE A 30 -15.58 17.69 10.95
CA ILE A 30 -14.23 17.10 10.96
C ILE A 30 -14.07 16.23 9.71
N ILE A 31 -13.09 16.54 8.87
CA ILE A 31 -12.76 15.77 7.66
C ILE A 31 -11.40 15.10 7.88
N LEU A 32 -11.39 13.77 8.04
CA LEU A 32 -10.17 13.00 8.22
C LEU A 32 -9.56 12.59 6.87
N ALA A 33 -8.69 13.44 6.35
CA ALA A 33 -7.86 13.14 5.19
C ALA A 33 -6.54 12.45 5.58
N THR A 34 -6.57 11.52 6.55
CA THR A 34 -5.39 10.87 7.15
C THR A 34 -4.79 9.73 6.31
N GLY A 35 -5.26 9.58 5.07
CA GLY A 35 -4.82 8.54 4.15
C GLY A 35 -5.56 7.21 4.31
N TYR A 36 -4.92 6.14 3.87
CA TYR A 36 -5.48 4.79 3.74
C TYR A 36 -4.55 3.76 4.39
N LYS A 37 -5.13 2.73 5.01
CA LYS A 37 -4.43 1.55 5.51
C LYS A 37 -4.83 0.33 4.68
N SER A 38 -3.85 -0.39 4.17
CA SER A 38 -4.07 -1.60 3.36
C SER A 38 -4.68 -2.72 4.20
N SER A 39 -5.69 -3.41 3.65
CA SER A 39 -6.30 -4.60 4.27
C SER A 39 -5.64 -5.91 3.84
N VAL A 40 -4.53 -5.87 3.07
CA VAL A 40 -3.87 -7.08 2.54
C VAL A 40 -3.56 -8.10 3.63
N ASN A 41 -3.05 -7.67 4.78
CA ASN A 41 -2.71 -8.57 5.89
C ASN A 41 -3.94 -9.22 6.56
N GLU A 42 -5.14 -8.68 6.35
CA GLU A 42 -6.38 -9.23 6.89
C GLU A 42 -6.80 -10.49 6.12
N TRP A 43 -6.67 -10.48 4.79
CA TRP A 43 -7.13 -11.57 3.92
C TRP A 43 -6.01 -12.46 3.36
N LEU A 44 -4.80 -11.93 3.15
CA LEU A 44 -3.67 -12.70 2.61
C LEU A 44 -2.78 -13.21 3.74
N LYS A 45 -2.84 -14.52 4.01
CA LYS A 45 -2.03 -15.17 5.06
C LYS A 45 -0.79 -15.84 4.47
N GLY A 46 0.28 -15.94 5.28
CA GLY A 46 1.53 -16.60 4.89
C GLY A 46 2.39 -15.80 3.89
N ALA A 47 2.05 -14.53 3.65
CA ALA A 47 2.76 -13.65 2.71
C ALA A 47 3.71 -12.66 3.40
N ASP A 48 4.10 -12.87 4.66
CA ASP A 48 4.95 -11.96 5.46
C ASP A 48 6.37 -11.76 4.88
N TYR A 49 6.76 -12.62 3.94
CA TYR A 49 7.99 -12.49 3.15
C TYR A 49 7.88 -11.44 2.03
N LEU A 50 6.65 -11.12 1.60
CA LEU A 50 6.35 -10.23 0.48
C LEU A 50 5.60 -8.97 0.92
N ILE A 51 4.71 -9.09 1.91
CA ILE A 51 3.89 -8.01 2.43
C ILE A 51 4.42 -7.59 3.81
N GLY A 52 4.62 -6.28 4.00
CA GLY A 52 5.01 -5.68 5.27
C GLY A 52 3.82 -5.52 6.21
N GLU A 53 4.09 -5.18 7.47
CA GLU A 53 3.04 -4.98 8.48
C GLU A 53 2.04 -3.86 8.11
N ASP A 54 2.46 -2.91 7.29
CA ASP A 54 1.64 -1.83 6.75
C ASP A 54 0.78 -2.24 5.54
N GLY A 55 0.82 -3.52 5.15
CA GLY A 55 0.08 -4.09 4.04
C GLY A 55 0.60 -3.68 2.66
N MET A 56 1.86 -3.20 2.59
CA MET A 56 2.56 -2.82 1.36
C MET A 56 3.64 -3.83 0.99
N SER A 57 4.24 -3.70 -0.19
CA SER A 57 5.37 -4.57 -0.56
C SER A 57 6.54 -4.35 0.41
N LYS A 58 7.00 -5.44 1.01
CA LYS A 58 8.15 -5.47 1.92
C LYS A 58 9.47 -5.34 1.19
N GLN A 59 9.51 -5.84 -0.05
CA GLN A 59 10.69 -5.80 -0.90
C GLN A 59 10.84 -4.42 -1.54
N LYS A 60 12.09 -3.98 -1.74
CA LYS A 60 12.38 -2.69 -2.38
C LYS A 60 12.51 -2.85 -3.89
N PHE A 61 12.36 -1.73 -4.61
CA PHE A 61 12.69 -1.65 -6.02
C PHE A 61 14.14 -2.12 -6.27
N PRO A 62 14.43 -2.89 -7.35
CA PRO A 62 13.53 -3.27 -8.45
C PRO A 62 12.68 -4.52 -8.19
N ASN A 63 12.97 -5.31 -7.16
CA ASN A 63 12.37 -6.65 -7.00
C ASN A 63 11.05 -6.68 -6.21
N HIS A 64 10.59 -5.53 -5.72
CA HIS A 64 9.34 -5.32 -4.98
C HIS A 64 8.06 -6.01 -5.50
N TRP A 65 7.96 -6.27 -6.80
CA TRP A 65 6.75 -6.79 -7.43
C TRP A 65 6.68 -8.33 -7.47
N LYS A 66 7.81 -9.04 -7.26
CA LYS A 66 7.87 -10.50 -7.43
C LYS A 66 7.92 -11.26 -6.12
N GLY A 67 6.94 -12.15 -5.92
CA GLY A 67 6.90 -13.11 -4.83
C GLY A 67 7.32 -14.51 -5.25
N ARG A 68 6.93 -15.49 -4.43
CA ARG A 68 7.12 -16.93 -4.66
C ARG A 68 5.79 -17.56 -5.08
N HIS A 69 5.85 -18.74 -5.68
CA HIS A 69 4.66 -19.55 -6.02
C HIS A 69 3.61 -18.80 -6.87
N GLY A 70 4.05 -17.93 -7.79
CA GLY A 70 3.15 -17.17 -8.65
C GLY A 70 2.42 -16.01 -7.97
N LEU A 71 2.82 -15.63 -6.74
CA LEU A 71 2.30 -14.44 -6.08
C LEU A 71 3.09 -13.20 -6.50
N TYR A 72 2.40 -12.10 -6.79
CA TYR A 72 2.97 -10.82 -7.21
C TYR A 72 2.35 -9.63 -6.47
N CYS A 73 3.07 -8.52 -6.43
CA CYS A 73 2.63 -7.23 -5.90
C CYS A 73 2.57 -6.20 -7.03
N ALA A 74 1.38 -5.66 -7.32
CA ALA A 74 1.23 -4.55 -8.26
C ALA A 74 0.74 -3.30 -7.51
N GLY A 75 1.47 -2.19 -7.60
CA GLY A 75 1.05 -0.91 -7.02
C GLY A 75 1.28 -0.77 -5.50
N LEU A 76 1.84 -1.79 -4.86
CA LEU A 76 2.08 -1.81 -3.40
C LEU A 76 3.44 -1.23 -2.99
N ALA A 77 4.19 -0.60 -3.90
CA ALA A 77 5.47 0.05 -3.59
C ALA A 77 5.39 1.57 -3.43
N ARG A 78 4.19 2.16 -3.43
CA ARG A 78 3.98 3.61 -3.25
C ARG A 78 4.75 4.49 -4.26
N LYS A 79 4.89 4.01 -5.50
CA LYS A 79 5.57 4.70 -6.59
C LYS A 79 4.61 5.43 -7.56
N GLY A 80 3.37 5.66 -7.13
CA GLY A 80 2.34 6.30 -7.93
C GLY A 80 1.91 5.48 -9.15
N ILE A 81 1.17 6.12 -10.06
CA ILE A 81 0.57 5.46 -11.24
C ILE A 81 1.65 4.86 -12.16
N ASN A 82 2.74 5.59 -12.40
CA ASN A 82 3.84 5.10 -13.23
C ASN A 82 4.53 3.87 -12.61
N GLY A 83 4.68 3.85 -11.27
CA GLY A 83 5.19 2.69 -10.57
C GLY A 83 4.29 1.48 -10.72
N LEU A 84 2.98 1.65 -10.53
CA LEU A 84 1.98 0.60 -10.72
C LEU A 84 1.99 0.04 -12.14
N ALA A 85 2.12 0.91 -13.16
CA ALA A 85 2.23 0.48 -14.55
C ALA A 85 3.50 -0.36 -14.78
N GLY A 86 4.64 0.07 -14.22
CA GLY A 86 5.89 -0.69 -14.27
C GLY A 86 5.79 -2.06 -13.60
N ASP A 87 5.12 -2.15 -12.45
CA ASP A 87 4.86 -3.43 -11.78
C ASP A 87 4.02 -4.35 -12.67
N ALA A 88 2.92 -3.83 -13.23
CA ALA A 88 2.02 -4.60 -14.07
C ALA A 88 2.72 -5.15 -15.33
N LEU A 89 3.55 -4.33 -15.99
CA LEU A 89 4.36 -4.77 -17.14
C LEU A 89 5.35 -5.87 -16.74
N SER A 90 6.08 -5.68 -15.63
CA SER A 90 7.05 -6.67 -15.15
C SER A 90 6.39 -8.01 -14.81
N ILE A 91 5.21 -7.97 -14.20
CA ILE A 91 4.41 -9.16 -13.88
C ILE A 91 3.94 -9.86 -15.17
N ALA A 92 3.42 -9.11 -16.14
CA ALA A 92 2.95 -9.67 -17.41
C ALA A 92 4.09 -10.35 -18.18
N ASP A 93 5.27 -9.72 -18.22
CA ASP A 93 6.47 -10.29 -18.85
C ASP A 93 6.92 -11.58 -18.16
N ASP A 94 6.92 -11.61 -16.82
CA ASP A 94 7.27 -12.80 -16.05
C ASP A 94 6.33 -13.97 -16.35
N ILE A 95 5.02 -13.72 -16.33
CA ILE A 95 4.00 -14.73 -16.64
C ILE A 95 4.16 -15.23 -18.09
N SER A 96 4.34 -14.33 -19.05
CA SER A 96 4.55 -14.68 -20.46
C SER A 96 5.78 -15.59 -20.65
N ASN A 97 6.88 -15.27 -19.98
CA ASN A 97 8.10 -16.08 -20.04
C ASN A 97 7.93 -17.45 -19.36
N LEU A 98 7.21 -17.52 -18.24
CA LEU A 98 6.89 -18.79 -17.58
C LEU A 98 6.04 -19.71 -18.47
N LEU A 99 5.05 -19.16 -19.18
CA LEU A 99 4.21 -19.92 -20.12
C LEU A 99 5.02 -20.49 -21.29
N LYS A 100 5.85 -19.65 -21.94
CA LYS A 100 6.73 -20.10 -23.03
C LYS A 100 7.68 -21.22 -22.59
N THR A 101 8.24 -21.09 -21.38
CA THR A 101 9.15 -22.09 -20.81
C THR A 101 8.43 -23.40 -20.52
N HIS A 102 7.19 -23.32 -20.04
CA HIS A 102 6.37 -24.49 -19.76
C HIS A 102 5.98 -25.22 -21.05
N ASP A 103 5.63 -24.49 -22.10
CA ASP A 103 5.32 -25.08 -23.41
C ASP A 103 6.55 -25.76 -24.02
N ALA A 104 7.74 -25.12 -23.94
CA ALA A 104 8.99 -25.73 -24.38
C ALA A 104 9.35 -27.02 -23.61
N LYS A 105 8.97 -27.12 -22.33
CA LYS A 105 9.16 -28.34 -21.54
C LYS A 105 8.16 -29.46 -21.87
N LYS A 106 7.01 -29.16 -22.46
CA LYS A 106 6.03 -30.17 -22.92
C LYS A 106 6.39 -30.80 -24.26
N LEU A 107 7.24 -30.13 -25.04
CA LEU A 107 7.71 -30.57 -26.36
C LEU A 107 8.94 -31.49 -26.28
N ASN A 108 9.52 -31.68 -25.09
CA ASN A 108 10.63 -32.59 -24.79
C ASN A 108 10.17 -33.72 -23.88
#